data_AF-A0A7K2QGZ4-F1
#
_entry.id   AF-A0A7K2QGZ4-F1
#
_cell.length_a   1.000
_cell.length_b   1.000
_cell.length_c   1.000
_cell.angle_alpha   90.00
_cell.angle_beta   90.00
_cell.angle_gamma   90.00
#
_symmetry.space_group_name_H-M   'P 1'
#
loop_
_entity.id
_entity.type
_entity.pdbx_description
1 polymer ?
#
loop_
_entity_poly.entity_id
_entity_poly.type
_entity_poly.pdbx_seq_one_letter_code
_entity_poly.pdbx_strand_id
1 'polypeptide(L)'
;MRGLKVLPSGRPGRGRLYVNLPDGRAVAWYDRQTNRISVLADQHREAVVAALRPYIAGPFTVGPPPVPSPADLRRLALPPDEDLAPNRPGELLLGELEHGSAGTRTRHRLRQDLTAQQRMGDLLDSLEPEGWRVLHGVPLPGLGRIDHLLVGPAGIFCVRTLPGRRQRAAVGDLLLTVGRTEPRPDPRWIRRAAAAATRAL
;
A
#
# COMPACT_ATOMS: atom_id res chain seq x y z
N MET A 1 32.92 -29.71 -1.51
CA MET A 1 31.47 -29.39 -1.47
C MET A 1 31.33 -27.88 -1.55
N ARG A 2 30.56 -27.33 -2.50
CA ARG A 2 30.36 -25.87 -2.58
C ARG A 2 29.50 -25.45 -1.38
N GLY A 3 30.08 -24.70 -0.44
CA GLY A 3 29.40 -24.20 0.75
C GLY A 3 28.37 -23.11 0.42
N LEU A 4 27.56 -22.75 1.43
CA LEU A 4 26.63 -21.63 1.35
C LEU A 4 27.37 -20.33 1.00
N LYS A 5 26.73 -19.45 0.23
CA LYS A 5 27.27 -18.14 -0.16
C LYS A 5 26.55 -17.04 0.60
N VAL A 6 27.31 -16.13 1.20
CA VAL A 6 26.78 -14.94 1.87
C VAL A 6 26.94 -13.73 0.95
N LEU A 7 25.84 -13.06 0.61
CA LEU A 7 25.84 -11.93 -0.33
C LEU A 7 25.11 -10.72 0.28
N PRO A 8 25.61 -9.49 0.11
CA PRO A 8 24.89 -8.30 0.56
C PRO A 8 23.62 -8.07 -0.27
N SER A 9 22.61 -7.45 0.34
CA SER A 9 21.47 -6.92 -0.41
C SER A 9 21.97 -5.83 -1.36
N GLY A 10 21.79 -6.01 -2.68
CA GLY A 10 22.24 -5.03 -3.69
C GLY A 10 21.57 -3.65 -3.62
N ARG A 11 20.68 -3.40 -2.64
CA ARG A 11 20.10 -2.10 -2.36
C ARG A 11 20.87 -1.41 -1.22
N PRO A 12 21.43 -0.21 -1.44
CA PRO A 12 22.03 0.59 -0.37
C PRO A 12 20.99 0.83 0.73
N GLY A 13 21.35 0.59 2.01
CA GLY A 13 20.56 1.04 3.16
C GLY A 13 19.85 -0.02 4.02
N ARG A 14 19.72 -1.28 3.57
CA ARG A 14 19.05 -2.32 4.41
C ARG A 14 19.98 -3.21 5.23
N GLY A 15 21.29 -3.12 5.06
CA GLY A 15 22.26 -3.85 5.90
C GLY A 15 22.06 -5.38 5.98
N ARG A 16 21.33 -5.98 5.03
CA ARG A 16 20.99 -7.40 5.06
C ARG A 16 22.01 -8.23 4.29
N LEU A 17 22.32 -9.41 4.83
CA LEU A 17 23.10 -10.45 4.15
C LEU A 17 22.19 -11.62 3.81
N TYR A 18 22.19 -12.07 2.56
CA TYR A 18 21.46 -13.24 2.09
C TYR A 18 22.38 -14.45 2.09
N VAL A 19 21.88 -15.58 2.56
CA VAL A 19 22.57 -16.86 2.55
C VAL A 19 21.92 -17.74 1.49
N ASN A 20 22.68 -18.06 0.44
CA ASN A 20 22.21 -18.78 -0.72
C ASN A 20 22.89 -20.14 -0.85
N LEU A 21 22.14 -21.11 -1.36
CA LEU A 21 22.67 -22.37 -1.86
C LEU A 21 23.54 -22.15 -3.12
N PRO A 22 24.37 -23.14 -3.51
CA PRO A 22 25.18 -23.05 -4.72
C PRO A 22 24.37 -22.85 -6.01
N ASP A 23 23.10 -23.27 -6.02
CA ASP A 23 22.13 -23.10 -7.11
C ASP A 23 21.53 -21.68 -7.17
N GLY A 24 21.87 -20.80 -6.22
CA GLY A 24 21.39 -19.42 -6.14
C GLY A 24 20.14 -19.21 -5.28
N ARG A 25 19.50 -20.27 -4.81
CA ARG A 25 18.30 -20.19 -3.97
C ARG A 25 18.63 -19.68 -2.57
N ALA A 26 17.89 -18.69 -2.08
CA ALA A 26 18.04 -18.18 -0.72
C ALA A 26 17.49 -19.18 0.31
N VAL A 27 18.27 -19.46 1.34
CA VAL A 27 17.89 -20.33 2.48
C VAL A 27 17.81 -19.58 3.80
N ALA A 28 18.40 -18.39 3.89
CA ALA A 28 18.24 -17.49 5.03
C ALA A 28 18.63 -16.05 4.67
N TRP A 29 18.33 -15.12 5.56
CA TRP A 29 18.90 -13.78 5.55
C TRP A 29 19.21 -13.32 6.98
N TYR A 30 20.21 -12.45 7.12
CA TYR A 30 20.67 -11.86 8.36
C TYR A 30 20.49 -10.34 8.33
N ASP A 31 19.82 -9.81 9.34
CA ASP A 31 19.64 -8.38 9.56
C ASP A 31 20.71 -7.85 10.51
N ARG A 32 21.63 -7.03 9.99
CA ARG A 32 22.72 -6.45 10.81
C ARG A 32 22.24 -5.40 11.80
N GLN A 33 21.07 -4.80 11.61
CA GLN A 33 20.54 -3.80 12.54
C GLN A 33 19.94 -4.44 13.79
N THR A 34 19.28 -5.58 13.62
CA THR A 34 18.57 -6.27 14.73
C THR A 34 19.30 -7.52 15.23
N ASN A 35 20.48 -7.84 14.66
CA ASN A 35 21.22 -9.09 14.93
C ASN A 35 20.33 -10.34 14.84
N ARG A 36 19.50 -10.43 13.78
CA ARG A 36 18.54 -11.52 13.60
C ARG A 36 18.79 -12.32 12.33
N ILE A 37 18.76 -13.64 12.45
CA ILE A 37 18.83 -14.59 11.34
C ILE A 37 17.43 -15.16 11.10
N SER A 38 16.88 -14.95 9.91
CA SER A 38 15.63 -15.57 9.47
C SER A 38 15.94 -16.71 8.52
N VAL A 39 15.65 -17.94 8.96
CA VAL A 39 15.86 -19.17 8.20
C VAL A 39 14.58 -19.48 7.41
N LEU A 40 14.72 -19.68 6.10
CA LEU A 40 13.61 -19.99 5.18
C LEU A 40 13.34 -21.50 5.10
N ALA A 41 14.34 -22.33 5.40
CA ALA A 41 14.23 -23.79 5.45
C ALA A 41 15.04 -24.34 6.63
N ASP A 42 14.35 -24.93 7.61
CA ASP A 42 14.94 -25.30 8.90
C ASP A 42 16.07 -26.35 8.78
N GLN A 43 16.02 -27.19 7.74
CA GLN A 43 17.05 -28.18 7.38
C GLN A 43 18.46 -27.60 7.15
N HIS A 44 18.59 -26.29 6.93
CA HIS A 44 19.88 -25.61 6.72
C HIS A 44 20.31 -24.74 7.90
N ARG A 45 19.59 -24.75 9.02
CA ARG A 45 19.80 -23.85 10.17
C ARG A 45 21.25 -23.81 10.65
N GLU A 46 21.84 -24.96 10.95
CA GLU A 46 23.22 -25.02 11.49
C GLU A 46 24.25 -24.49 10.50
N ALA A 47 24.12 -24.89 9.23
CA ALA A 47 25.00 -24.44 8.15
C ALA A 47 24.88 -22.92 7.92
N VAL A 48 23.67 -22.37 8.01
CA VAL A 48 23.41 -20.92 7.92
C VAL A 48 24.11 -20.17 9.05
N VAL A 49 23.97 -20.62 10.30
CA VAL A 49 24.62 -19.99 11.46
C VAL A 49 26.15 -20.05 11.33
N ALA A 50 26.68 -21.21 10.89
CA ALA A 50 28.11 -21.36 10.65
C ALA A 50 28.63 -20.41 9.55
N ALA A 51 27.90 -20.24 8.45
CA ALA A 51 28.26 -19.33 7.37
C ALA A 51 28.19 -17.84 7.76
N LEU A 52 27.27 -17.48 8.68
CA LEU A 52 27.07 -16.11 9.12
C LEU A 52 27.97 -15.69 10.29
N ARG A 53 28.61 -16.64 10.98
CA ARG A 53 29.49 -16.39 12.14
C ARG A 53 30.47 -15.21 11.97
N PRO A 54 31.17 -15.05 10.82
CA PRO A 54 32.10 -13.93 10.61
C PRO A 54 31.44 -12.54 10.58
N TYR A 55 30.13 -12.47 10.38
CA TYR A 55 29.38 -11.22 10.20
C TYR A 55 28.58 -10.81 11.44
N ILE A 56 28.53 -11.66 12.46
CA ILE A 56 27.75 -11.44 13.69
C ILE A 56 28.61 -10.67 14.70
N ALA A 57 28.16 -9.47 15.08
CA ALA A 57 28.90 -8.58 15.97
C ALA A 57 28.57 -8.74 17.46
N GLY A 58 27.61 -9.59 17.83
CA GLY A 58 27.15 -9.75 19.21
C GLY A 58 26.08 -10.84 19.37
N PRO A 59 25.32 -10.83 20.48
CA PRO A 59 24.20 -11.74 20.66
C PRO A 59 23.23 -11.69 19.48
N PHE A 60 22.81 -12.85 18.99
CA PHE A 60 21.92 -12.96 17.84
C PHE A 60 20.70 -13.82 18.16
N THR A 61 19.64 -13.64 17.37
CA THR A 61 18.42 -14.46 17.44
C THR A 61 18.21 -15.21 16.14
N VAL A 62 17.65 -16.42 16.21
CA VAL A 62 17.31 -17.21 15.02
C VAL A 62 15.82 -17.52 15.01
N GLY A 63 15.14 -17.17 13.92
CA GLY A 63 13.72 -17.44 13.73
C GLY A 63 12.97 -16.27 13.11
N PRO A 64 11.63 -16.40 12.95
CA PRO A 64 10.80 -15.28 12.54
C PRO A 64 10.97 -14.10 13.52
N PRO A 65 10.71 -12.85 13.11
CA PRO A 65 10.62 -11.74 14.05
C PRO A 65 9.62 -12.10 15.17
N PRO A 66 9.84 -11.60 16.41
CA PRO A 66 8.90 -11.86 17.49
C PRO A 66 7.53 -11.33 17.08
N VAL A 67 6.48 -12.09 17.38
CA VAL A 67 5.12 -11.59 17.20
C VAL A 67 4.96 -10.35 18.09
N PRO A 68 4.43 -9.22 17.57
CA PRO A 68 4.19 -8.04 18.38
C PRO A 68 3.33 -8.40 19.61
N SER A 69 3.75 -7.95 20.79
CA SER A 69 2.97 -8.12 22.01
C SER A 69 1.68 -7.29 21.94
N PRO A 70 0.66 -7.58 22.78
CA PRO A 70 -0.52 -6.72 22.87
C PRO A 70 -0.19 -5.25 23.19
N ALA A 71 0.90 -4.98 23.91
CA ALA A 71 1.36 -3.62 24.17
C ALA A 71 1.96 -2.96 22.91
N ASP A 72 2.68 -3.74 22.09
CA ASP A 72 3.19 -3.26 20.81
C ASP A 72 2.05 -2.94 19.85
N LEU A 73 1.05 -3.82 19.75
CA LEU A 73 -0.15 -3.61 18.94
C LEU A 73 -0.95 -2.39 19.41
N ARG A 74 -1.09 -2.19 20.73
CA ARG A 74 -1.75 -0.99 21.27
C ARG A 74 -1.05 0.31 20.90
N ARG A 75 0.29 0.31 20.78
CA ARG A 75 1.04 1.49 20.31
C ARG A 75 0.92 1.73 18.81
N LEU A 76 0.49 0.72 18.04
CA LEU A 76 0.20 0.82 16.61
C LEU A 76 -1.26 1.18 16.33
N ALA A 77 -2.14 1.10 17.34
CA ALA A 77 -3.54 1.49 17.19
C ALA A 77 -3.62 2.99 16.99
N LEU A 78 -4.24 3.39 15.88
CA LEU A 78 -4.55 4.79 15.60
C LEU A 78 -5.79 5.21 16.39
N PRO A 79 -5.88 6.47 16.83
CA PRO A 79 -7.16 7.05 17.23
C PRO A 79 -8.21 6.84 16.14
N PRO A 80 -9.50 6.67 16.48
CA PRO A 80 -10.56 6.43 15.48
C PRO A 80 -10.59 7.46 14.34
N ASP A 81 -10.26 8.72 14.64
CA ASP A 81 -10.26 9.82 13.66
C ASP A 81 -9.07 9.75 12.67
N GLU A 82 -8.04 8.98 13.01
CA GLU A 82 -6.84 8.76 12.20
C GLU A 82 -6.84 7.39 11.50
N ASP A 83 -7.68 6.45 11.95
CA ASP A 83 -7.86 5.16 11.30
C ASP A 83 -8.76 5.31 10.06
N LEU A 84 -8.16 5.08 8.89
CA LEU A 84 -8.87 5.12 7.60
C LEU A 84 -9.47 3.76 7.22
N ALA A 85 -9.14 2.69 7.94
CA ALA A 85 -9.67 1.36 7.66
C ALA A 85 -11.21 1.25 7.66
N PRO A 86 -11.97 1.96 8.54
CA PRO A 86 -13.42 1.85 8.53
C PRO A 86 -14.12 2.71 7.46
N ASN A 87 -13.40 3.59 6.75
CA ASN A 87 -14.00 4.50 5.78
C ASN A 87 -14.74 3.74 4.68
N ARG A 88 -15.95 4.15 4.37
CA ARG A 88 -16.74 3.59 3.26
C ARG A 88 -16.49 4.34 1.95
N PRO A 89 -16.67 3.69 0.78
CA PRO A 89 -16.55 4.37 -0.50
C PRO A 89 -17.58 5.51 -0.61
N GLY A 90 -17.07 6.74 -0.81
CA GLY A 90 -17.90 7.95 -0.94
C GLY A 90 -18.51 8.48 0.36
N GLU A 91 -18.09 8.01 1.54
CA GLU A 91 -18.65 8.43 2.83
C GLU A 91 -18.72 9.95 3.03
N LEU A 92 -17.70 10.67 2.59
CA LEU A 92 -17.71 12.14 2.69
C LEU A 92 -18.68 12.82 1.73
N LEU A 93 -18.93 12.23 0.57
CA LEU A 93 -19.96 12.73 -0.36
C LEU A 93 -21.34 12.50 0.22
N LEU A 94 -21.54 11.39 0.96
CA LEU A 94 -22.76 11.14 1.71
C LEU A 94 -22.94 12.19 2.82
N GLY A 95 -21.91 12.44 3.63
CA GLY A 95 -21.94 13.48 4.66
C GLY A 95 -22.27 14.87 4.11
N GLU A 96 -21.65 15.27 2.98
CA GLU A 96 -21.95 16.53 2.29
C GLU A 96 -23.39 16.56 1.73
N LEU A 97 -23.91 15.44 1.27
CA LEU A 97 -25.31 15.35 0.83
C LEU A 97 -26.29 15.40 2.00
N GLU A 98 -25.95 14.87 3.17
CA GLU A 98 -26.83 14.86 4.34
C GLU A 98 -26.83 16.22 5.06
N HIS A 99 -25.64 16.81 5.22
CA HIS A 99 -25.43 17.96 6.09
C HIS A 99 -25.02 19.25 5.36
N GLY A 100 -24.67 19.17 4.06
CA GLY A 100 -24.22 20.32 3.28
C GLY A 100 -25.35 21.23 2.79
N SER A 101 -25.05 22.52 2.65
CA SER A 101 -25.99 23.57 2.22
C SER A 101 -25.99 23.83 0.70
N ALA A 102 -25.43 22.90 -0.08
CA ALA A 102 -25.23 23.09 -1.50
C ALA A 102 -26.55 23.14 -2.31
N GLY A 103 -26.59 24.00 -3.33
CA GLY A 103 -27.75 24.12 -4.23
C GLY A 103 -28.02 22.86 -5.08
N THR A 104 -29.22 22.76 -5.65
CA THR A 104 -29.73 21.57 -6.37
C THR A 104 -28.76 21.00 -7.41
N ARG A 105 -28.13 21.86 -8.21
CA ARG A 105 -27.15 21.45 -9.25
C ARG A 105 -25.91 20.78 -8.65
N THR A 106 -25.41 21.30 -7.53
CA THR A 106 -24.25 20.73 -6.84
C THR A 106 -24.61 19.39 -6.21
N ARG A 107 -25.76 19.30 -5.53
CA ARG A 107 -26.26 18.04 -4.96
C ARG A 107 -26.46 16.95 -6.02
N HIS A 108 -26.95 17.30 -7.20
CA HIS A 108 -27.05 16.34 -8.31
C HIS A 108 -25.68 15.78 -8.72
N ARG A 109 -24.67 16.65 -8.86
CA ARG A 109 -23.28 16.23 -9.15
C ARG A 109 -22.71 15.32 -8.06
N LEU A 110 -22.88 15.70 -6.79
CA LEU A 110 -22.44 14.90 -5.65
C LEU A 110 -23.06 13.50 -5.64
N ARG A 111 -24.35 13.36 -6.00
CA ARG A 111 -25.00 12.04 -6.11
C ARG A 111 -24.39 11.18 -7.23
N GLN A 112 -24.04 11.79 -8.35
CA GLN A 112 -23.38 11.09 -9.46
C GLN A 112 -21.99 10.62 -9.06
N ASP A 113 -21.21 11.48 -8.40
CA ASP A 113 -19.88 11.15 -7.88
C ASP A 113 -19.97 10.05 -6.81
N LEU A 114 -20.91 10.15 -5.86
CA LEU A 114 -21.15 9.14 -4.82
C LEU A 114 -21.47 7.78 -5.43
N THR A 115 -22.39 7.74 -6.39
CA THR A 115 -22.76 6.49 -7.07
C THR A 115 -21.57 5.88 -7.81
N ALA A 116 -20.72 6.72 -8.41
CA ALA A 116 -19.53 6.24 -9.10
C ALA A 116 -18.51 5.67 -8.10
N GLN A 117 -18.24 6.38 -6.99
CA GLN A 117 -17.31 5.92 -5.95
C GLN A 117 -17.77 4.66 -5.25
N GLN A 118 -19.06 4.53 -4.90
CA GLN A 118 -19.60 3.32 -4.28
C GLN A 118 -19.44 2.11 -5.20
N ARG A 119 -19.86 2.23 -6.48
CA ARG A 119 -19.71 1.13 -7.45
C ARG A 119 -18.25 0.72 -7.67
N MET A 120 -17.33 1.68 -7.72
CA MET A 120 -15.92 1.37 -7.86
C MET A 120 -15.39 0.72 -6.57
N GLY A 121 -15.75 1.27 -5.40
CA GLY A 121 -15.40 0.72 -4.10
C GLY A 121 -15.78 -0.75 -3.98
N ASP A 122 -17.05 -1.09 -4.24
CA ASP A 122 -17.54 -2.47 -4.18
C ASP A 122 -16.71 -3.44 -5.05
N LEU A 123 -16.26 -2.99 -6.22
CA LEU A 123 -15.41 -3.78 -7.11
C LEU A 123 -13.99 -3.94 -6.54
N LEU A 124 -13.42 -2.89 -5.95
CA LEU A 124 -12.08 -2.94 -5.37
C LEU A 124 -12.07 -3.79 -4.09
N ASP A 125 -13.11 -3.69 -3.27
CA ASP A 125 -13.24 -4.47 -2.02
C ASP A 125 -13.34 -5.96 -2.30
N SER A 126 -13.90 -6.35 -3.46
CA SER A 126 -13.90 -7.75 -3.91
C SER A 126 -12.51 -8.33 -4.16
N LEU A 127 -11.46 -7.50 -4.23
CA LEU A 127 -10.07 -7.94 -4.39
C LEU A 127 -9.40 -8.27 -3.04
N GLU A 128 -10.02 -7.97 -1.90
CA GLU A 128 -9.43 -8.25 -0.59
C GLU A 128 -9.05 -9.73 -0.37
N PRO A 129 -9.87 -10.72 -0.78
CA PRO A 129 -9.50 -12.14 -0.69
C PRO A 129 -8.24 -12.49 -1.51
N GLU A 130 -7.89 -11.69 -2.52
CA GLU A 130 -6.70 -11.88 -3.36
C GLU A 130 -5.44 -11.20 -2.76
N GLY A 131 -5.52 -10.76 -1.50
CA GLY A 131 -4.40 -10.16 -0.77
C GLY A 131 -4.26 -8.66 -0.98
N TRP A 132 -5.29 -8.00 -1.48
CA TRP A 132 -5.36 -6.55 -1.55
C TRP A 132 -5.92 -5.96 -0.24
N ARG A 133 -5.46 -4.76 0.09
CA ARG A 133 -6.05 -3.89 1.11
C ARG A 133 -6.53 -2.63 0.42
N VAL A 134 -7.76 -2.24 0.69
CA VAL A 134 -8.39 -1.04 0.10
C VAL A 134 -8.63 -0.03 1.20
N LEU A 135 -8.22 1.22 1.00
CA LEU A 135 -8.54 2.35 1.85
C LEU A 135 -9.36 3.36 1.04
N HIS A 136 -10.50 3.78 1.58
CA HIS A 136 -11.39 4.75 0.94
C HIS A 136 -11.16 6.16 1.48
N GLY A 137 -11.27 7.13 0.57
CA GLY A 137 -11.24 8.54 0.94
C GLY A 137 -9.96 8.95 1.64
N VAL A 138 -8.79 8.63 1.11
CA VAL A 138 -7.49 8.92 1.75
C VAL A 138 -7.15 10.41 1.62
N PRO A 139 -7.10 11.20 2.72
CA PRO A 139 -6.76 12.61 2.67
C PRO A 139 -5.29 12.80 2.30
N LEU A 140 -5.02 13.78 1.43
CA LEU A 140 -3.68 14.19 1.04
C LEU A 140 -3.49 15.68 1.37
N PRO A 141 -2.65 16.03 2.37
CA PRO A 141 -2.37 17.41 2.74
C PRO A 141 -1.98 18.25 1.52
N GLY A 142 -2.71 19.36 1.30
CA GLY A 142 -2.45 20.30 0.19
C GLY A 142 -2.84 19.82 -1.21
N LEU A 143 -3.33 18.59 -1.37
CA LEU A 143 -3.73 18.04 -2.69
C LEU A 143 -5.20 17.58 -2.76
N GLY A 144 -5.87 17.43 -1.62
CA GLY A 144 -7.27 17.00 -1.55
C GLY A 144 -7.37 15.58 -1.04
N ARG A 145 -7.98 14.67 -1.80
CA ARG A 145 -8.29 13.32 -1.35
C ARG A 145 -8.28 12.33 -2.49
N ILE A 146 -7.63 11.18 -2.28
CA ILE A 146 -7.72 10.01 -3.18
C ILE A 146 -9.01 9.26 -2.86
N ASP A 147 -9.76 8.85 -3.89
CA ASP A 147 -11.03 8.15 -3.67
C ASP A 147 -10.82 6.74 -3.13
N HIS A 148 -9.85 6.01 -3.72
CA HIS A 148 -9.44 4.68 -3.25
C HIS A 148 -7.93 4.49 -3.37
N LEU A 149 -7.30 3.93 -2.34
CA LEU A 149 -5.91 3.51 -2.34
C LEU A 149 -5.86 2.00 -2.17
N LEU A 150 -5.19 1.30 -3.08
CA LEU A 150 -4.99 -0.14 -3.00
C LEU A 150 -3.55 -0.45 -2.63
N VAL A 151 -3.36 -1.39 -1.71
CA VAL A 151 -2.06 -1.93 -1.32
C VAL A 151 -2.11 -3.43 -1.48
N GLY A 152 -1.25 -3.99 -2.34
CA GLY A 152 -1.26 -5.43 -2.59
C GLY A 152 0.02 -5.95 -3.26
N PRO A 153 0.01 -7.21 -3.73
CA PRO A 153 1.20 -7.89 -4.23
C PRO A 153 1.89 -7.18 -5.40
N ALA A 154 1.11 -6.49 -6.25
CA ALA A 154 1.62 -5.76 -7.41
C ALA A 154 2.04 -4.31 -7.08
N GLY A 155 1.94 -3.88 -5.82
CA GLY A 155 2.31 -2.55 -5.36
C GLY A 155 1.13 -1.72 -4.88
N ILE A 156 1.26 -0.40 -5.03
CA ILE A 156 0.31 0.59 -4.52
C ILE A 156 -0.35 1.32 -5.69
N PHE A 157 -1.68 1.42 -5.67
CA PHE A 157 -2.46 2.10 -6.72
C PHE A 157 -3.34 3.18 -6.10
N CYS A 158 -3.29 4.38 -6.67
CA CYS A 158 -4.20 5.47 -6.34
C CYS A 158 -5.28 5.56 -7.42
N VAL A 159 -6.54 5.50 -7.02
CA VAL A 159 -7.69 5.51 -7.93
C VAL A 159 -8.48 6.80 -7.76
N ARG A 160 -8.73 7.46 -8.89
CA ARG A 160 -9.70 8.54 -9.03
C ARG A 160 -10.91 8.01 -9.78
N THR A 161 -12.09 8.24 -9.25
CA THR A 161 -13.35 7.73 -9.81
C THR A 161 -14.18 8.89 -10.33
N LEU A 162 -14.68 8.77 -11.56
CA LEU A 162 -15.50 9.79 -12.21
C LEU A 162 -16.78 9.18 -12.79
N PRO A 163 -17.92 9.88 -12.72
CA PRO A 163 -19.17 9.40 -13.31
C PRO A 163 -19.08 9.41 -14.84
N GLY A 164 -19.36 8.26 -15.46
CA GLY A 164 -19.23 8.11 -16.91
C GLY A 164 -20.08 7.00 -17.52
N ARG A 165 -21.18 6.59 -16.87
CA ARG A 165 -22.00 5.45 -17.31
C ARG A 165 -22.43 5.62 -18.78
N ARG A 166 -22.05 4.66 -19.63
CA ARG A 166 -22.32 4.63 -21.08
C ARG A 166 -21.76 5.84 -21.85
N GLN A 167 -20.73 6.49 -21.32
CA GLN A 167 -20.02 7.59 -21.99
C GLN A 167 -18.62 7.14 -22.39
N ARG A 168 -18.11 7.68 -23.50
CA ARG A 168 -16.71 7.45 -23.89
C ARG A 168 -15.81 8.33 -23.05
N ALA A 169 -14.70 7.77 -22.58
CA ALA A 169 -13.62 8.53 -21.94
C ALA A 169 -12.49 8.72 -22.95
N ALA A 170 -12.00 9.95 -23.10
CA ALA A 170 -10.78 10.28 -23.84
C ALA A 170 -9.73 10.75 -22.83
N VAL A 171 -8.64 10.02 -22.75
CA VAL A 171 -7.55 10.29 -21.80
C VAL A 171 -6.33 10.75 -22.57
N GLY A 172 -5.90 11.98 -22.34
CA GLY A 172 -4.59 12.49 -22.76
C GLY A 172 -3.64 12.58 -21.58
N ASP A 173 -2.43 13.09 -21.83
CA ASP A 173 -1.42 13.22 -20.78
C ASP A 173 -1.82 14.15 -19.63
N LEU A 174 -2.56 15.21 -19.94
CA LEU A 174 -2.93 16.23 -18.96
C LEU A 174 -4.42 16.24 -18.64
N LEU A 175 -5.25 15.83 -19.59
CA LEU A 175 -6.70 16.03 -19.52
C LEU A 175 -7.44 14.72 -19.73
N LEU A 176 -8.55 14.60 -19.01
CA LEU A 176 -9.54 13.55 -19.16
C LEU A 176 -10.87 14.18 -19.54
N THR A 177 -11.49 13.67 -20.60
CA THR A 177 -12.83 14.07 -21.01
C THR A 177 -13.76 12.86 -20.93
N VAL A 178 -14.91 13.01 -20.29
CA VAL A 178 -15.94 11.96 -20.20
C VAL A 178 -17.21 12.43 -20.90
N GLY A 179 -17.59 11.76 -21.98
CA GLY A 179 -18.73 12.16 -22.82
C GLY A 179 -18.56 13.58 -23.38
N ARG A 180 -19.53 14.45 -23.08
CA ARG A 180 -19.56 15.85 -23.54
C ARG A 180 -19.21 16.84 -22.42
N THR A 181 -18.63 16.37 -21.32
CA THR A 181 -18.22 17.23 -20.21
C THR A 181 -16.95 18.01 -20.54
N GLU A 182 -16.72 19.09 -19.81
CA GLU A 182 -15.49 19.88 -19.93
C GLU A 182 -14.27 19.01 -19.58
N PRO A 183 -13.16 19.07 -20.35
CA PRO A 183 -11.94 18.34 -20.04
C PRO A 183 -11.38 18.74 -18.67
N ARG A 184 -11.05 17.75 -17.85
CA ARG A 184 -10.57 17.95 -16.48
C ARG A 184 -9.12 17.51 -16.32
N PRO A 185 -8.31 18.19 -15.49
CA PRO A 185 -6.90 17.85 -15.28
C PRO A 185 -6.68 16.65 -14.33
N ASP A 186 -7.61 15.69 -14.28
CA ASP A 186 -7.54 14.52 -13.40
C ASP A 186 -6.26 13.67 -13.60
N PRO A 187 -5.75 13.42 -14.83
CA PRO A 187 -4.51 12.65 -15.02
C PRO A 187 -3.30 13.30 -14.34
N ARG A 188 -3.15 14.63 -14.46
CA ARG A 188 -2.08 15.37 -13.79
C ARG A 188 -2.24 15.33 -12.28
N TRP A 189 -3.48 15.47 -11.79
CA TRP A 189 -3.77 15.46 -10.37
C TRP A 189 -3.50 14.08 -9.75
N ILE A 190 -3.97 12.98 -10.34
CA ILE A 190 -3.80 11.64 -9.78
C ILE A 190 -2.33 11.21 -9.77
N ARG A 191 -1.52 11.63 -10.75
CA ARG A 191 -0.05 11.40 -10.75
C ARG A 191 0.63 12.11 -9.57
N ARG A 192 0.23 13.35 -9.27
CA ARG A 192 0.73 14.08 -8.09
C ARG A 192 0.28 13.43 -6.78
N ALA A 193 -0.98 13.01 -6.72
CA ALA A 193 -1.54 12.29 -5.58
C ALA A 193 -0.79 10.97 -5.32
N ALA A 194 -0.53 10.19 -6.37
CA ALA A 194 0.25 8.95 -6.29
C ALA A 194 1.67 9.21 -5.79
N ALA A 195 2.36 10.21 -6.34
CA ALA A 195 3.71 10.58 -5.87
C ALA A 195 3.72 11.05 -4.41
N ALA A 196 2.63 11.65 -3.92
CA ALA A 196 2.48 12.02 -2.52
C ALA A 196 2.20 10.82 -1.62
N ALA A 197 1.34 9.90 -2.06
CA ALA A 197 1.02 8.67 -1.32
C ALA A 197 2.26 7.80 -1.09
N THR A 198 3.19 7.73 -2.06
CA THR A 198 4.47 7.02 -1.88
C THR A 198 5.35 7.57 -0.75
N ARG A 199 5.14 8.80 -0.30
CA ARG A 199 5.89 9.38 0.84
C ARG A 199 5.24 9.11 2.20
N ALA A 200 3.99 8.67 2.20
CA ALA A 200 3.22 8.38 3.40
C ALA A 200 3.19 6.89 3.77
N LEU A 201 3.73 6.01 2.89
CA LEU A 201 3.78 4.56 3.01
C LEU A 201 5.24 4.07 2.98
#